data_AF-A0A3D1V0T3-F1
#
_entry.id   AF-A0A3D1V0T3-F1
#
_cell.length_a   1.000
_cell.length_b   1.000
_cell.length_c   1.000
_cell.angle_alpha   90.00
_cell.angle_beta   90.00
_cell.angle_gamma   90.00
#
_symmetry.space_group_name_H-M   'P 1'
#
loop_
_entity.id
_entity.type
_entity.pdbx_description
1 polymer ?
#
loop_
_entity_poly.entity_id
_entity_poly.type
_entity_poly.pdbx_seq_one_letter_code
_entity_poly.pdbx_strand_id
1 'polypeptide(L)'
;MKFCAIQSPYPYTLEQADAAVDFAVQALKQCDPSIDLILLPEYSNAPTVFPEGECIPYAEKHTKLLIDTAVETARRCNAIVAVNYAADIGGRYRNTTRVFDRRGKIAGDYYKQHLPHSEVHVKKMDDSYTFDYLPPAIVETDGLRFAFLTCYDCYFEEYIAHIAARKPDVVLVSSHQRAERPDIIEMLVKSLAFHANAFVLRASVSMGEGRQDGGCSMIASPDGKILARFGQETGLLTCEVGDPRRKYMRSNCFGGKLIRNDQYIGQGRTPWSYRAGGSMVKPNDEQMRYPRICAHRGFNTVAPENSLPAFGAAIALGAQEIELDVWMTKDGVPVVAHDESVDRVSDGHGKITEMTFDELRRLDFGAHYAEAFTGLRIPSFEEVLKAFSRQTVINLHIKSSGDEYFSRDTVRRIASLLHRYDFAEHAYFTARKDVMEAALEVAPEIRRCMSGYEPDRIVENAIHWKCAKLQFMKGHCTQAMIDKAHANGIRCNFFWSDDPAEARQLLDMGIDTILTNDYLRVSGVLK
;
A
#
# COMPACT_ATOMS: atom_id res chain seq x y z
N MET A 1 28.69 8.51 -12.32
CA MET A 1 27.65 9.11 -13.16
C MET A 1 27.60 10.60 -12.89
N LYS A 2 27.42 11.38 -13.95
CA LYS A 2 27.25 12.83 -13.89
C LYS A 2 25.80 13.21 -14.13
N PHE A 3 25.21 13.92 -13.19
CA PHE A 3 23.84 14.41 -13.28
C PHE A 3 23.81 15.84 -13.81
N CYS A 4 22.72 16.20 -14.49
CA CYS A 4 22.45 17.53 -15.02
C CYS A 4 21.00 17.95 -14.76
N ALA A 5 20.79 19.05 -14.06
CA ALA A 5 19.50 19.73 -13.97
C ALA A 5 19.53 20.98 -14.84
N ILE A 6 18.53 21.15 -15.71
CA ILE A 6 18.36 22.36 -16.51
C ILE A 6 17.52 23.36 -15.72
N GLN A 7 18.05 24.58 -15.52
CA GLN A 7 17.29 25.69 -14.94
C GLN A 7 17.01 26.75 -16.01
N SER A 8 15.77 26.77 -16.49
CA SER A 8 15.29 27.71 -17.49
C SER A 8 14.83 29.03 -16.84
N PRO A 9 14.88 30.18 -17.54
CA PRO A 9 14.24 31.39 -17.04
C PRO A 9 12.72 31.19 -16.96
N TYR A 10 12.09 31.74 -15.92
CA TYR A 10 10.63 31.79 -15.81
C TYR A 10 10.09 32.93 -16.68
N PRO A 11 9.24 32.64 -17.67
CA PRO A 11 8.58 33.67 -18.49
C PRO A 11 7.42 34.30 -17.72
N TYR A 12 7.52 35.60 -17.42
CA TYR A 12 6.45 36.35 -16.74
C TYR A 12 5.32 36.76 -17.69
N THR A 13 5.56 36.74 -19.00
CA THR A 13 4.57 37.07 -20.04
C THR A 13 4.51 35.99 -21.11
N LEU A 14 3.44 36.01 -21.92
CA LEU A 14 3.28 35.08 -23.05
C LEU A 14 4.35 35.32 -24.12
N GLU A 15 4.76 36.56 -24.36
CA GLU A 15 5.80 36.88 -25.35
C GLU A 15 7.17 36.29 -24.97
N GLN A 16 7.41 36.08 -23.67
CA GLN A 16 8.64 35.47 -23.15
C GLN A 16 8.61 33.93 -23.17
N ALA A 17 7.43 33.31 -23.34
CA ALA A 17 7.27 31.87 -23.24
C ALA A 17 8.04 31.14 -24.36
N ASP A 18 8.03 31.66 -25.60
CA ASP A 18 8.73 31.06 -26.73
C ASP A 18 10.25 31.01 -26.44
N ALA A 19 10.81 32.12 -25.93
CA ALA A 19 12.22 32.22 -25.55
C ALA A 19 12.59 31.25 -24.42
N ALA A 20 11.69 30.97 -23.48
CA ALA A 20 11.91 29.99 -22.41
C ALA A 20 11.93 28.55 -22.93
N VAL A 21 11.06 28.21 -23.89
CA VAL A 21 11.10 26.90 -24.58
C VAL A 21 12.38 26.77 -25.40
N ASP A 22 12.75 27.81 -26.15
CA ASP A 22 13.99 27.84 -26.93
C ASP A 22 15.21 27.67 -26.03
N PHE A 23 15.22 28.29 -24.85
CA PHE A 23 16.27 28.08 -23.86
C PHE A 23 16.39 26.60 -23.49
N ALA A 24 15.28 25.92 -23.15
CA ALA A 24 15.31 24.50 -22.79
C ALA A 24 15.83 23.62 -23.94
N VAL A 25 15.44 23.93 -25.18
CA VAL A 25 15.92 23.25 -26.40
C VAL A 25 17.42 23.48 -26.60
N GLN A 26 17.90 24.71 -26.44
CA GLN A 26 19.33 25.02 -26.58
C GLN A 26 20.15 24.41 -25.44
N ALA A 27 19.63 24.39 -24.21
CA ALA A 27 20.26 23.76 -23.07
C ALA A 27 20.45 22.25 -23.28
N LEU A 28 19.44 21.56 -23.84
CA LEU A 28 19.57 20.16 -24.27
C LEU A 28 20.68 19.97 -25.32
N LYS A 29 20.76 20.86 -26.32
CA LYS A 29 21.80 20.83 -27.36
C LYS A 29 23.20 21.08 -26.80
N GLN A 30 23.32 21.88 -25.73
CA GLN A 30 24.58 22.17 -25.05
C GLN A 30 25.09 21.02 -24.17
N CYS A 31 24.22 20.10 -23.72
CA CYS A 31 24.66 18.92 -22.99
C CYS A 31 25.65 18.11 -23.83
N ASP A 32 26.66 17.50 -23.19
CA ASP A 32 27.71 16.73 -23.86
C ASP A 32 27.79 15.27 -23.33
N PRO A 33 28.56 14.37 -24.00
CA PRO A 33 28.65 12.96 -23.62
C PRO A 33 29.24 12.65 -22.24
N SER A 34 29.73 13.65 -21.48
CA SER A 34 30.12 13.46 -20.08
C SER A 34 28.93 13.36 -19.14
N ILE A 35 27.72 13.72 -19.58
CA ILE A 35 26.50 13.73 -18.75
C ILE A 35 25.76 12.40 -18.92
N ASP A 36 25.38 11.76 -17.81
CA ASP A 36 24.68 10.48 -17.82
C ASP A 36 23.16 10.59 -17.61
N LEU A 37 22.71 11.63 -16.91
CA LEU A 37 21.30 11.84 -16.56
C LEU A 37 20.94 13.33 -16.65
N ILE A 38 19.94 13.66 -17.44
CA ILE A 38 19.46 15.03 -17.68
C ILE A 38 18.00 15.15 -17.22
N LEU A 39 17.68 16.18 -16.44
CA LEU A 39 16.32 16.49 -16.02
C LEU A 39 15.93 17.92 -16.38
N LEU A 40 14.74 18.08 -16.98
CA LEU A 40 14.13 19.37 -17.30
C LEU A 40 13.10 19.78 -16.24
N PRO A 41 12.83 21.10 -16.09
CA PRO A 41 11.83 21.59 -15.14
C PRO A 41 10.41 21.27 -15.60
N GLU A 42 9.46 21.48 -14.69
CA GLU A 42 8.04 21.21 -14.96
C GLU A 42 7.46 22.16 -16.03
N TYR A 43 6.58 21.63 -16.89
CA TYR A 43 5.97 22.33 -18.02
C TYR A 43 6.98 22.95 -19.01
N SER A 44 8.03 22.22 -19.39
CA SER A 44 9.06 22.74 -20.31
C SER A 44 8.55 23.11 -21.72
N ASN A 45 7.36 22.65 -22.13
CA ASN A 45 6.69 23.04 -23.37
C ASN A 45 5.61 24.12 -23.18
N ALA A 46 5.26 24.47 -21.94
CA ALA A 46 4.27 25.49 -21.59
C ALA A 46 4.69 26.23 -20.29
N PRO A 47 5.83 26.96 -20.30
CA PRO A 47 6.54 27.35 -19.09
C PRO A 47 6.00 28.61 -18.39
N THR A 48 4.83 29.15 -18.77
CA THR A 48 4.25 30.35 -18.15
C THR A 48 2.87 30.09 -17.54
N VAL A 49 2.29 31.12 -16.92
CA VAL A 49 0.87 31.17 -16.60
C VAL A 49 0.13 31.62 -17.86
N PHE A 50 -0.80 30.79 -18.32
CA PHE A 50 -1.61 31.06 -19.51
C PHE A 50 -2.99 31.56 -19.12
N PRO A 51 -3.62 32.41 -19.96
CA PRO A 51 -5.06 32.60 -19.93
C PRO A 51 -5.80 31.26 -20.06
N GLU A 52 -7.04 31.21 -19.55
CA GLU A 52 -7.86 30.00 -19.62
C GLU A 52 -8.03 29.54 -21.07
N GLY A 53 -7.74 28.27 -21.34
CA GLY A 53 -7.85 27.66 -22.66
C GLY A 53 -6.61 27.81 -23.57
N GLU A 54 -5.61 28.63 -23.22
CA GLU A 54 -4.44 28.86 -24.08
C GLU A 54 -3.26 27.90 -23.83
N CYS A 55 -3.22 27.25 -22.66
CA CYS A 55 -2.10 26.40 -22.28
C CYS A 55 -1.89 25.19 -23.21
N ILE A 56 -2.97 24.51 -23.59
CA ILE A 56 -2.93 23.28 -24.41
C ILE A 56 -2.51 23.60 -25.87
N PRO A 57 -3.14 24.55 -26.58
CA PRO A 57 -2.70 24.93 -27.93
C PRO A 57 -1.23 25.35 -27.98
N TYR A 58 -0.77 26.05 -26.94
CA TYR A 58 0.64 26.40 -26.82
C TYR A 58 1.52 25.15 -26.65
N ALA A 59 1.17 24.26 -25.72
CA ALA A 59 1.89 23.01 -25.52
C ALA A 59 2.02 22.19 -26.82
N GLU A 60 0.95 22.09 -27.61
CA GLU A 60 0.91 21.39 -28.90
C GLU A 60 1.95 21.92 -29.89
N LYS A 61 2.01 23.25 -30.05
CA LYS A 61 2.97 23.93 -30.93
C LYS A 61 4.42 23.59 -30.61
N HIS A 62 4.76 23.41 -29.33
CA HIS A 62 6.14 23.26 -28.86
C HIS A 62 6.57 21.83 -28.53
N THR A 63 5.62 20.91 -28.32
CA THR A 63 5.91 19.53 -27.87
C THR A 63 6.83 18.78 -28.81
N LYS A 64 6.57 18.83 -30.12
CA LYS A 64 7.37 18.08 -31.11
C LYS A 64 8.84 18.48 -31.07
N LEU A 65 9.13 19.78 -31.11
CA LEU A 65 10.50 20.30 -31.09
C LEU A 65 11.24 19.90 -29.81
N LEU A 66 10.60 20.05 -28.65
CA LEU A 66 11.19 19.72 -27.35
C LEU A 66 11.51 18.22 -27.26
N ILE A 67 10.55 17.36 -27.61
CA ILE A 67 10.68 15.91 -27.50
C ILE A 67 11.70 15.35 -28.50
N ASP A 68 11.67 15.81 -29.76
CA ASP A 68 12.66 15.38 -30.76
C ASP A 68 14.08 15.76 -30.32
N THR A 69 14.26 16.96 -29.77
CA THR A 69 15.57 17.42 -29.25
C THR A 69 16.01 16.58 -28.04
N ALA A 70 15.09 16.20 -27.15
CA ALA A 70 15.41 15.34 -26.01
C ALA A 70 15.84 13.94 -26.44
N VAL A 71 15.15 13.34 -27.43
CA VAL A 71 15.50 12.03 -28.02
C VAL A 71 16.86 12.09 -28.71
N GLU A 72 17.13 13.14 -29.48
CA GLU A 72 18.43 13.36 -30.12
C GLU A 72 19.54 13.50 -29.06
N THR A 73 19.28 14.28 -28.00
CA THR A 73 20.23 14.49 -26.90
C THR A 73 20.52 13.19 -26.15
N ALA A 74 19.51 12.37 -25.89
CA ALA A 74 19.69 11.05 -25.26
C ALA A 74 20.66 10.17 -26.05
N ARG A 75 20.48 10.11 -27.38
CA ARG A 75 21.36 9.35 -28.28
C ARG A 75 22.76 9.94 -28.39
N ARG A 76 22.85 11.26 -28.57
CA ARG A 76 24.10 12.00 -28.79
C ARG A 76 25.00 11.97 -27.55
N CYS A 77 24.42 12.16 -26.38
CA CYS A 77 25.16 12.12 -25.12
C CYS A 77 25.26 10.71 -24.53
N ASN A 78 24.58 9.72 -25.11
CA ASN A 78 24.42 8.39 -24.53
C ASN A 78 23.91 8.49 -23.07
N ALA A 79 22.88 9.30 -22.84
CA ALA A 79 22.39 9.72 -21.53
C ALA A 79 20.90 9.39 -21.35
N ILE A 80 20.47 9.19 -20.11
CA ILE A 80 19.04 9.14 -19.76
C ILE A 80 18.53 10.59 -19.73
N VAL A 81 17.40 10.86 -20.40
CA VAL A 81 16.81 12.21 -20.45
C VAL A 81 15.37 12.15 -19.93
N ALA A 82 15.08 12.90 -18.87
CA ALA A 82 13.75 13.04 -18.32
C ALA A 82 13.20 14.45 -18.61
N VAL A 83 12.04 14.51 -19.26
CA VAL A 83 11.39 15.76 -19.67
C VAL A 83 10.02 15.84 -19.03
N ASN A 84 9.75 16.91 -18.27
CA ASN A 84 8.40 17.22 -17.83
C ASN A 84 7.72 18.25 -18.74
N TYR A 85 6.50 17.93 -19.17
CA TYR A 85 5.74 18.70 -20.14
C TYR A 85 4.24 18.39 -20.03
N ALA A 86 3.40 19.26 -20.60
CA ALA A 86 1.98 18.96 -20.82
C ALA A 86 1.87 17.96 -21.99
N ALA A 87 1.50 16.72 -21.70
CA ALA A 87 1.47 15.63 -22.66
C ALA A 87 0.04 15.22 -23.00
N ASP A 88 -0.24 14.98 -24.28
CA ASP A 88 -1.48 14.34 -24.73
C ASP A 88 -1.42 12.83 -24.48
N ILE A 89 -2.39 12.34 -23.70
CA ILE A 89 -2.61 10.93 -23.37
C ILE A 89 -4.04 10.57 -23.78
N GLY A 90 -4.19 10.16 -25.05
CA GLY A 90 -5.47 9.69 -25.57
C GLY A 90 -6.54 10.79 -25.68
N GLY A 91 -6.16 12.01 -26.06
CA GLY A 91 -7.04 13.16 -26.19
C GLY A 91 -7.24 13.95 -24.89
N ARG A 92 -6.45 13.64 -23.85
CA ARG A 92 -6.46 14.34 -22.56
C ARG A 92 -5.06 14.77 -22.19
N TYR A 93 -4.91 16.01 -21.73
CA TYR A 93 -3.62 16.55 -21.35
C TYR A 93 -3.28 16.28 -19.90
N ARG A 94 -2.08 15.75 -19.64
CA ARG A 94 -1.56 15.46 -18.31
C ARG A 94 -0.17 16.08 -18.11
N ASN A 95 0.06 16.58 -16.90
CA ASN A 95 1.39 17.00 -16.47
C ASN A 95 2.28 15.75 -16.27
N THR A 96 3.22 15.55 -17.19
CA THR A 96 3.89 14.27 -17.37
C THR A 96 5.40 14.43 -17.40
N THR A 97 6.10 13.65 -16.59
CA THR A 97 7.55 13.45 -16.71
C THR A 97 7.82 12.17 -17.51
N ARG A 98 8.29 12.31 -18.74
CA ARG A 98 8.67 11.19 -19.62
C ARG A 98 10.16 10.93 -19.55
N VAL A 99 10.54 9.67 -19.40
CA VAL A 99 11.95 9.23 -19.39
C VAL A 99 12.30 8.57 -20.71
N PHE A 100 13.38 9.04 -21.33
CA PHE A 100 14.01 8.40 -22.48
C PHE A 100 15.29 7.68 -22.04
N ASP A 101 15.46 6.43 -22.49
CA ASP A 101 16.71 5.68 -22.31
C ASP A 101 17.85 6.27 -23.17
N ARG A 102 19.07 5.74 -23.02
CA ARG A 102 20.25 6.19 -23.78
C ARG A 102 20.13 6.02 -25.30
N ARG A 103 19.16 5.24 -25.78
CA ARG A 103 18.87 5.03 -27.22
C ARG A 103 17.76 5.97 -27.72
N GLY A 104 17.22 6.81 -26.84
CA GLY A 104 16.10 7.71 -27.10
C GLY A 104 14.76 6.99 -27.21
N LYS A 105 14.61 5.80 -26.63
CA LYS A 105 13.31 5.11 -26.50
C LYS A 105 12.64 5.50 -25.19
N ILE A 106 11.31 5.51 -25.17
CA ILE A 106 10.55 5.76 -23.95
C ILE A 106 10.80 4.60 -22.97
N ALA A 107 11.37 4.90 -21.81
CA ALA A 107 11.57 3.97 -20.71
C ALA A 107 10.35 3.94 -19.77
N GLY A 108 9.63 5.06 -19.65
CA GLY A 108 8.39 5.15 -18.88
C GLY A 108 7.93 6.58 -18.68
N ASP A 109 6.69 6.72 -18.21
CA ASP A 109 6.04 8.00 -17.90
C ASP A 109 5.65 8.05 -16.43
N TYR A 110 5.75 9.24 -15.85
CA TYR A 110 5.14 9.60 -14.58
C TYR A 110 4.10 10.70 -14.81
N TYR A 111 2.87 10.45 -14.38
CA TYR A 111 1.82 11.46 -14.33
C TYR A 111 1.82 12.10 -12.94
N LYS A 112 1.86 13.43 -12.87
CA LYS A 112 1.74 14.17 -11.61
C LYS A 112 0.50 13.72 -10.85
N GLN A 113 0.66 13.40 -9.56
CA GLN A 113 -0.42 12.81 -8.75
C GLN A 113 -1.28 13.88 -8.09
N HIS A 114 -0.68 14.97 -7.63
CA HIS A 114 -1.39 16.03 -6.94
C HIS A 114 -1.41 17.29 -7.80
N LEU A 115 -2.56 17.61 -8.38
CA LEU A 115 -2.72 18.81 -9.19
C LEU A 115 -3.24 19.97 -8.32
N PRO A 116 -2.60 21.15 -8.33
CA PRO A 116 -3.16 22.33 -7.69
C PRO A 116 -4.38 22.85 -8.47
N HIS A 117 -5.23 23.63 -7.79
CA HIS A 117 -6.45 24.21 -8.36
C HIS A 117 -6.24 24.87 -9.74
N SER A 118 -5.12 25.58 -9.94
CA SER A 118 -4.81 26.23 -11.21
C SER A 118 -4.59 25.25 -12.36
N GLU A 119 -4.03 24.06 -12.12
CA GLU A 119 -3.81 23.08 -13.19
C GLU A 119 -5.13 22.44 -13.65
N VAL A 120 -6.02 22.09 -12.71
CA VAL A 120 -7.31 21.48 -13.02
C VAL A 120 -8.25 22.52 -13.65
N HIS A 121 -8.39 23.69 -13.02
CA HIS A 121 -9.44 24.63 -13.43
C HIS A 121 -9.02 25.62 -14.51
N VAL A 122 -7.72 26.01 -14.58
CA VAL A 122 -7.24 26.99 -15.57
C VAL A 122 -6.56 26.29 -16.75
N LYS A 123 -5.60 25.40 -16.48
CA LYS A 123 -4.89 24.66 -17.54
C LYS A 123 -5.70 23.50 -18.13
N LYS A 124 -6.81 23.11 -17.49
CA LYS A 124 -7.68 21.97 -17.88
C LYS A 124 -6.90 20.65 -17.98
N MET A 125 -5.95 20.45 -17.08
CA MET A 125 -5.22 19.18 -16.99
C MET A 125 -6.14 18.10 -16.43
N ASP A 126 -6.05 16.90 -16.99
CA ASP A 126 -6.81 15.74 -16.56
C ASP A 126 -6.30 15.24 -15.20
N ASP A 127 -7.14 15.40 -14.19
CA ASP A 127 -6.95 14.93 -12.82
C ASP A 127 -7.72 13.62 -12.54
N SER A 128 -8.34 13.03 -13.57
CA SER A 128 -9.13 11.82 -13.40
C SER A 128 -8.26 10.68 -12.88
N TYR A 129 -8.76 10.08 -11.80
CA TYR A 129 -8.17 8.90 -11.19
C TYR A 129 -8.23 7.75 -12.19
N THR A 130 -7.09 7.33 -12.74
CA THR A 130 -7.04 6.17 -13.63
C THR A 130 -7.06 4.92 -12.78
N PHE A 131 -8.20 4.22 -12.78
CA PHE A 131 -8.36 2.92 -12.13
C PHE A 131 -7.54 1.81 -12.79
N ASP A 132 -7.01 2.05 -14.00
CA ASP A 132 -6.10 1.15 -14.70
C ASP A 132 -4.62 1.45 -14.34
N TYR A 133 -4.13 0.70 -13.33
CA TYR A 133 -2.73 0.30 -13.04
C TYR A 133 -1.73 1.27 -12.34
N LEU A 134 -1.59 1.05 -11.01
CA LEU A 134 -0.42 0.90 -10.07
C LEU A 134 0.96 1.56 -10.32
N PRO A 135 1.84 1.60 -9.28
CA PRO A 135 1.94 2.36 -8.00
C PRO A 135 2.83 3.63 -8.21
N PRO A 136 3.38 4.42 -7.21
CA PRO A 136 4.33 5.49 -7.53
C PRO A 136 5.38 5.01 -8.51
N ALA A 137 5.48 5.74 -9.62
CA ALA A 137 6.22 5.35 -10.79
C ALA A 137 7.65 5.04 -10.40
N ILE A 138 8.01 3.77 -10.41
CA ILE A 138 9.40 3.38 -10.54
C ILE A 138 9.59 3.08 -12.02
N VAL A 139 10.37 3.90 -12.70
CA VAL A 139 10.86 3.60 -14.04
C VAL A 139 12.23 2.94 -13.85
N GLU A 140 12.39 1.74 -14.40
CA GLU A 140 13.67 1.03 -14.39
C GLU A 140 14.31 1.11 -15.77
N THR A 141 15.51 1.68 -15.84
CA THR A 141 16.34 1.71 -17.05
C THR A 141 17.81 1.72 -16.65
N ASP A 142 18.68 1.09 -17.44
CA ASP A 142 20.11 0.91 -17.15
C ASP A 142 20.43 0.32 -15.76
N GLY A 143 19.53 -0.52 -15.23
CA GLY A 143 19.68 -1.11 -13.90
C GLY A 143 19.67 -0.07 -12.77
N LEU A 144 18.96 1.05 -12.98
CA LEU A 144 18.66 2.09 -11.99
C LEU A 144 17.16 2.23 -11.83
N ARG A 145 16.73 2.55 -10.61
CA ARG A 145 15.33 2.76 -10.24
C ARG A 145 15.05 4.26 -10.04
N PHE A 146 14.23 4.84 -10.89
CA PHE A 146 13.86 6.25 -10.84
C PHE A 146 12.47 6.43 -10.24
N ALA A 147 12.36 7.20 -9.17
CA ALA A 147 11.09 7.72 -8.66
C ALA A 147 10.89 9.17 -9.08
N PHE A 148 9.67 9.69 -8.93
CA PHE A 148 9.30 11.01 -9.44
C PHE A 148 8.48 11.79 -8.42
N LEU A 149 8.69 13.10 -8.42
CA LEU A 149 7.81 14.10 -7.83
C LEU A 149 7.74 15.26 -8.82
N THR A 150 6.56 15.83 -8.99
CA THR A 150 6.40 17.05 -9.78
C THR A 150 5.79 18.15 -8.93
N CYS A 151 6.61 19.16 -8.59
CA CYS A 151 6.24 20.40 -7.93
C CYS A 151 5.33 20.24 -6.70
N TYR A 152 4.02 20.28 -6.89
CA TYR A 152 3.02 20.16 -5.81
C TYR A 152 3.09 18.80 -5.10
N ASP A 153 3.61 17.74 -5.74
CA ASP A 153 3.83 16.45 -5.06
C ASP A 153 4.80 16.55 -3.87
N CYS A 154 5.69 17.55 -3.84
CA CYS A 154 6.70 17.72 -2.80
C CYS A 154 6.14 18.08 -1.42
N TYR A 155 4.84 18.43 -1.31
CA TYR A 155 4.20 18.77 -0.03
C TYR A 155 3.50 17.57 0.64
N PHE A 156 3.44 16.41 -0.02
CA PHE A 156 2.70 15.24 0.43
C PHE A 156 3.65 14.17 1.00
N GLU A 157 3.93 14.26 2.29
CA GLU A 157 4.90 13.38 2.98
C GLU A 157 4.49 11.90 2.96
N GLU A 158 3.18 11.60 2.95
CA GLU A 158 2.66 10.25 2.76
C GLU A 158 3.07 9.66 1.40
N TYR A 159 3.13 10.50 0.36
CA TYR A 159 3.56 10.08 -0.97
C TYR A 159 5.07 9.83 -1.00
N ILE A 160 5.87 10.66 -0.33
CA ILE A 160 7.30 10.44 -0.12
C ILE A 160 7.54 9.13 0.63
N ALA A 161 6.75 8.84 1.66
CA ALA A 161 6.83 7.60 2.42
C ALA A 161 6.54 6.37 1.54
N HIS A 162 5.61 6.48 0.60
CA HIS A 162 5.32 5.48 -0.42
C HIS A 162 6.48 5.34 -1.43
N ILE A 163 7.08 6.42 -1.90
CA ILE A 163 8.26 6.37 -2.78
C ILE A 163 9.41 5.65 -2.07
N ALA A 164 9.71 6.02 -0.83
CA ALA A 164 10.79 5.41 -0.05
C ALA A 164 10.65 3.88 0.09
N ALA A 165 9.43 3.39 0.28
CA ALA A 165 9.16 1.95 0.38
C ALA A 165 9.52 1.17 -0.90
N ARG A 166 9.56 1.85 -2.05
CA ARG A 166 9.92 1.29 -3.36
C ARG A 166 11.42 1.34 -3.66
N LYS A 167 12.22 1.87 -2.73
CA LYS A 167 13.69 1.84 -2.76
C LYS A 167 14.27 2.37 -4.09
N PRO A 168 13.96 3.62 -4.49
CA PRO A 168 14.57 4.21 -5.69
C PRO A 168 16.07 4.44 -5.50
N ASP A 169 16.81 4.52 -6.59
CA ASP A 169 18.21 4.96 -6.61
C ASP A 169 18.29 6.49 -6.73
N VAL A 170 17.42 7.05 -7.57
CA VAL A 170 17.31 8.48 -7.84
C VAL A 170 15.84 8.91 -7.79
N VAL A 171 15.56 10.05 -7.16
CA VAL A 171 14.27 10.73 -7.24
C VAL A 171 14.41 11.95 -8.15
N LEU A 172 13.63 11.98 -9.22
CA LEU A 172 13.57 13.08 -10.18
C LEU A 172 12.48 14.06 -9.75
N VAL A 173 12.86 15.32 -9.54
CA VAL A 173 11.95 16.38 -9.09
C VAL A 173 11.86 17.45 -10.16
N SER A 174 10.82 17.37 -10.99
CA SER A 174 10.51 18.44 -11.96
C SER A 174 9.69 19.51 -11.25
N SER A 175 10.20 20.73 -11.18
CA SER A 175 9.62 21.78 -10.35
C SER A 175 9.29 23.03 -11.14
N HIS A 176 8.15 23.62 -10.81
CA HIS A 176 7.75 24.97 -11.15
C HIS A 176 7.34 25.74 -9.88
N GLN A 177 7.93 25.39 -8.72
CA GLN A 177 7.73 26.08 -7.43
C GLN A 177 8.34 27.49 -7.48
N ARG A 178 7.53 28.49 -7.14
CA ARG A 178 7.83 29.92 -7.33
C ARG A 178 7.55 30.78 -6.11
N ALA A 179 6.96 30.20 -5.06
CA ALA A 179 6.49 30.93 -3.89
C ALA A 179 7.32 30.66 -2.63
N GLU A 180 8.10 29.58 -2.64
CA GLU A 180 8.90 29.16 -1.50
C GLU A 180 10.27 29.82 -1.55
N ARG A 181 10.73 30.21 -0.36
CA ARG A 181 12.11 30.62 -0.15
C ARG A 181 13.08 29.46 -0.43
N PRO A 182 14.30 29.75 -0.91
CA PRO A 182 15.36 28.78 -1.16
C PRO A 182 15.66 27.82 0.01
N ASP A 183 15.60 28.29 1.25
CA ASP A 183 15.91 27.47 2.41
C ASP A 183 14.81 26.44 2.74
N ILE A 184 13.54 26.78 2.48
CA ILE A 184 12.41 25.84 2.57
C ILE A 184 12.53 24.78 1.48
N ILE A 185 12.83 25.20 0.25
CA ILE A 185 13.06 24.28 -0.87
C ILE A 185 14.22 23.31 -0.55
N GLU A 186 15.32 23.82 -0.02
CA GLU A 186 16.47 22.99 0.36
C GLU A 186 16.08 21.99 1.46
N MET A 187 15.32 22.42 2.47
CA MET A 187 14.80 21.54 3.52
C MET A 187 13.98 20.38 2.94
N LEU A 188 13.04 20.66 2.02
CA LEU A 188 12.21 19.65 1.37
C LEU A 188 13.06 18.62 0.61
N VAL A 189 14.06 19.08 -0.16
CA VAL A 189 14.95 18.19 -0.91
C VAL A 189 15.82 17.34 0.00
N LYS A 190 16.35 17.91 1.09
CA LYS A 190 17.13 17.14 2.09
C LYS A 190 16.28 16.08 2.77
N SER A 191 15.07 16.45 3.18
CA SER A 191 14.08 15.54 3.78
C SER A 191 13.80 14.37 2.83
N LEU A 192 13.46 14.68 1.58
CA LEU A 192 13.21 13.68 0.54
C LEU A 192 14.40 12.72 0.33
N ALA A 193 15.60 13.26 0.13
CA ALA A 193 16.80 12.45 -0.11
C ALA A 193 17.07 11.48 1.06
N PHE A 194 16.94 11.98 2.28
CA PHE A 194 17.13 11.22 3.50
C PHE A 194 16.06 10.13 3.67
N HIS A 195 14.78 10.47 3.54
CA HIS A 195 13.67 9.54 3.72
C HIS A 195 13.61 8.46 2.63
N ALA A 196 13.86 8.82 1.36
CA ALA A 196 13.94 7.87 0.26
C ALA A 196 15.27 7.08 0.24
N ASN A 197 16.26 7.51 1.02
CA ASN A 197 17.64 7.02 1.00
C ASN A 197 18.17 6.94 -0.45
N ALA A 198 17.98 8.01 -1.21
CA ALA A 198 18.22 8.07 -2.64
C ALA A 198 18.85 9.42 -3.02
N PHE A 199 19.52 9.48 -4.17
CA PHE A 199 19.92 10.77 -4.72
C PHE A 199 18.68 11.52 -5.17
N VAL A 200 18.69 12.85 -5.04
CA VAL A 200 17.62 13.70 -5.56
C VAL A 200 18.21 14.61 -6.63
N LEU A 201 17.59 14.61 -7.81
CA LEU A 201 17.89 15.54 -8.90
C LEU A 201 16.66 16.44 -9.08
N ARG A 202 16.77 17.71 -8.71
CA ARG A 202 15.72 18.72 -8.84
C ARG A 202 16.06 19.70 -9.96
N ALA A 203 15.16 19.82 -10.93
CA ALA A 203 15.21 20.84 -11.98
C ALA A 203 14.04 21.81 -11.80
N SER A 204 14.33 23.10 -11.74
CA SER A 204 13.35 24.18 -11.50
C SER A 204 13.54 25.31 -12.50
N VAL A 205 12.74 26.36 -12.40
CA VAL A 205 12.86 27.60 -13.21
C VAL A 205 13.42 28.74 -12.37
N SER A 206 14.32 29.55 -12.95
CA SER A 206 14.81 30.78 -12.34
C SER A 206 13.75 31.87 -12.39
N MET A 207 13.51 32.52 -11.26
CA MET A 207 12.61 33.67 -11.19
C MET A 207 13.29 34.99 -11.60
N GLY A 208 14.60 34.96 -11.89
CA GLY A 208 15.40 36.13 -12.22
C GLY A 208 16.23 36.66 -11.05
N GLU A 209 17.26 37.45 -11.38
CA GLU A 209 18.20 38.02 -10.42
C GLU A 209 17.48 38.88 -9.36
N GLY A 210 17.91 38.78 -8.10
CA GLY A 210 17.34 39.52 -6.98
C GLY A 210 16.02 38.97 -6.40
N ARG A 211 15.43 37.92 -6.99
CA ARG A 211 14.24 37.26 -6.42
C ARG A 211 14.60 36.38 -5.22
N GLN A 212 13.77 36.47 -4.17
CA GLN A 212 13.98 35.73 -2.92
C GLN A 212 13.20 34.42 -2.83
N ASP A 213 12.35 34.11 -3.82
CA ASP A 213 11.51 32.91 -3.86
C ASP A 213 11.65 32.18 -5.21
N GLY A 214 11.37 30.89 -5.22
CA GLY A 214 11.48 30.02 -6.40
C GLY A 214 12.93 29.68 -6.78
N GLY A 215 13.13 29.15 -8.00
CA GLY A 215 14.47 28.74 -8.45
C GLY A 215 14.96 27.46 -7.80
N CYS A 216 16.28 27.41 -7.58
CA CYS A 216 16.98 26.42 -6.78
C CYS A 216 17.05 24.97 -7.31
N SER A 217 17.31 24.78 -8.60
CA SER A 217 17.75 23.46 -9.10
C SER A 217 18.92 22.97 -8.25
N MET A 218 18.88 21.69 -7.86
CA MET A 218 19.85 21.14 -6.91
C MET A 218 19.98 19.63 -7.00
N ILE A 219 21.13 19.14 -6.53
CA ILE A 219 21.47 17.72 -6.48
C ILE A 219 21.84 17.39 -5.03
N ALA A 220 21.17 16.40 -4.44
CA ALA A 220 21.41 15.97 -3.06
C ALA A 220 21.78 14.49 -2.99
N SER A 221 22.69 14.13 -2.08
CA SER A 221 23.01 12.74 -1.78
C SER A 221 22.04 12.11 -0.77
N PRO A 222 21.99 10.76 -0.67
CA PRO A 222 21.08 10.04 0.23
C PRO A 222 21.16 10.39 1.72
N ASP A 223 22.24 11.04 2.16
CA ASP A 223 22.44 11.52 3.54
C ASP A 223 21.91 12.95 3.75
N GLY A 224 21.30 13.56 2.73
CA GLY A 224 20.78 14.93 2.77
C GLY A 224 21.82 16.02 2.53
N LYS A 225 23.05 15.68 2.11
CA LYS A 225 24.03 16.70 1.71
C LYS A 225 23.72 17.25 0.32
N ILE A 226 23.68 18.58 0.18
CA ILE A 226 23.59 19.24 -1.13
C ILE A 226 24.96 19.18 -1.80
N LEU A 227 25.02 18.59 -2.98
CA LEU A 227 26.24 18.39 -3.77
C LEU A 227 26.45 19.53 -4.77
N ALA A 228 25.37 20.03 -5.34
CA ALA A 228 25.37 21.16 -6.28
C ALA A 228 24.02 21.90 -6.20
N ARG A 229 24.03 23.21 -6.45
CA ARG A 229 22.86 24.08 -6.31
C ARG A 229 23.00 25.30 -7.22
N PHE A 230 21.89 25.70 -7.84
CA PHE A 230 21.67 27.08 -8.29
C PHE A 230 20.86 27.86 -7.25
N GLY A 231 20.99 29.17 -7.25
CA GLY A 231 19.97 30.11 -6.78
C GLY A 231 19.02 30.43 -7.94
N GLN A 232 19.15 31.65 -8.46
CA GLN A 232 18.36 32.20 -9.56
C GLN A 232 19.14 32.23 -10.89
N GLU A 233 20.29 31.57 -11.01
CA GLU A 233 21.01 31.48 -12.27
C GLU A 233 20.23 30.64 -13.29
N THR A 234 20.43 30.86 -14.58
CA THR A 234 19.94 29.95 -15.62
C THR A 234 21.10 29.14 -16.18
N GLY A 235 20.84 27.91 -16.61
CA GLY A 235 21.86 27.08 -17.26
C GLY A 235 21.78 25.60 -16.89
N LEU A 236 22.93 24.93 -17.00
CA LEU A 236 23.12 23.51 -16.74
C LEU A 236 23.82 23.32 -15.39
N LEU A 237 23.10 22.86 -14.37
CA LEU A 237 23.70 22.49 -13.09
C LEU A 237 24.18 21.03 -13.19
N THR A 238 25.50 20.81 -13.23
CA THR A 238 26.07 19.46 -13.30
C THR A 238 26.82 19.07 -12.04
N CYS A 239 26.80 17.77 -11.70
CA CYS A 239 27.53 17.23 -10.56
C CYS A 239 27.88 15.74 -10.78
N GLU A 240 29.12 15.37 -10.46
CA GLU A 240 29.54 13.97 -10.37
C GLU A 240 29.03 13.35 -9.08
N VAL A 241 28.24 12.28 -9.17
CA VAL A 241 27.63 11.61 -8.01
C VAL A 241 28.20 10.21 -7.72
N GLY A 242 29.09 9.70 -8.57
CA GLY A 242 29.62 8.34 -8.45
C GLY A 242 28.60 7.27 -8.83
N ASP A 243 28.44 6.24 -8.00
CA ASP A 243 27.41 5.19 -8.17
C ASP A 243 26.07 5.64 -7.55
N PRO A 244 25.01 5.86 -8.36
CA PRO A 244 23.70 6.28 -7.84
C PRO A 244 23.03 5.24 -6.95
N ARG A 245 23.47 3.97 -6.96
CA ARG A 245 22.96 2.92 -6.08
C ARG A 245 23.47 3.05 -4.65
N ARG A 246 24.48 3.90 -4.40
CA ARG A 246 25.02 4.16 -3.06
C ARG A 246 23.89 4.61 -2.13
N LYS A 247 23.82 4.01 -0.95
CA LYS A 247 22.85 4.32 0.11
C LYS A 247 23.55 4.90 1.33
N TYR A 248 22.86 5.77 2.06
CA TYR A 248 23.34 6.25 3.35
C TYR A 248 23.21 5.14 4.40
N MET A 249 24.29 4.96 5.16
CA MET A 249 24.42 4.02 6.25
C MET A 249 24.49 4.79 7.57
N ARG A 250 23.76 4.33 8.58
CA ARG A 250 23.72 4.94 9.92
C ARG A 250 23.75 3.90 11.02
N SER A 251 24.09 4.33 12.22
CA SER A 251 24.09 3.45 13.39
C SER A 251 22.67 3.01 13.76
N ASN A 252 22.46 1.72 14.02
CA ASN A 252 21.15 1.14 14.40
C ASN A 252 20.69 1.54 15.81
N CYS A 253 21.61 2.05 16.61
CA CYS A 253 21.42 2.73 17.90
C CYS A 253 22.70 3.53 18.16
N PHE A 254 22.76 4.41 19.15
CA PHE A 254 24.01 5.16 19.44
C PHE A 254 25.17 4.18 19.71
N GLY A 255 26.23 4.22 18.89
CA GLY A 255 27.39 3.31 18.98
C GLY A 255 27.20 1.89 18.41
N GLY A 256 26.02 1.57 17.86
CA GLY A 256 25.70 0.26 17.28
C GLY A 256 26.23 0.00 15.86
N LYS A 257 25.81 -1.12 15.28
CA LYS A 257 26.15 -1.53 13.90
C LYS A 257 25.57 -0.55 12.89
N LEU A 258 26.32 -0.28 11.81
CA LEU A 258 25.80 0.45 10.66
C LEU A 258 24.78 -0.39 9.87
N ILE A 259 23.61 0.18 9.63
CA ILE A 259 22.56 -0.34 8.74
C ILE A 259 22.15 0.73 7.73
N ARG A 260 21.44 0.35 6.67
CA ARG A 260 20.92 1.34 5.72
C ARG A 260 19.86 2.22 6.37
N ASN A 261 19.85 3.51 6.07
CA ASN A 261 18.87 4.45 6.65
C ASN A 261 17.41 4.04 6.38
N ASP A 262 17.10 3.55 5.18
CA ASP A 262 15.76 3.04 4.83
C ASP A 262 15.36 1.80 5.65
N GLN A 263 16.33 0.96 6.04
CA GLN A 263 16.07 -0.15 6.96
C GLN A 263 15.81 0.36 8.38
N TYR A 264 16.59 1.33 8.87
CA TYR A 264 16.38 1.93 10.19
C TYR A 264 14.98 2.54 10.31
N ILE A 265 14.61 3.39 9.35
CA ILE A 265 13.28 4.01 9.28
C ILE A 265 12.21 2.92 9.16
N GLY A 266 12.42 1.93 8.29
CA GLY A 266 11.47 0.85 8.04
C GLY A 266 11.20 -0.06 9.25
N GLN A 267 12.20 -0.30 10.11
CA GLN A 267 12.05 -1.11 11.33
C GLN A 267 11.13 -0.45 12.36
N GLY A 268 11.18 0.88 12.47
CA GLY A 268 10.35 1.66 13.39
C GLY A 268 9.02 2.13 12.80
N ARG A 269 8.78 1.94 11.49
CA ARG A 269 7.47 2.24 10.91
C ARG A 269 6.43 1.33 11.55
N THR A 270 5.35 1.95 12.02
CA THR A 270 4.11 1.29 12.43
C THR A 270 3.10 1.52 11.31
N PRO A 271 3.05 0.67 10.26
CA PRO A 271 2.21 0.95 9.11
C PRO A 271 0.76 1.25 9.51
N TRP A 272 0.22 0.56 10.51
CA TRP A 272 -1.15 0.74 11.02
C TRP A 272 -1.43 2.15 11.58
N SER A 273 -0.44 2.86 12.13
CA SER A 273 -0.62 4.25 12.60
C SER A 273 -0.73 5.28 11.46
N TYR A 274 -0.36 4.90 10.22
CA TYR A 274 -0.22 5.83 9.09
C TYR A 274 -0.68 5.24 7.74
N ARG A 275 -1.43 4.13 7.70
CA ARG A 275 -1.82 3.52 6.41
C ARG A 275 -2.86 4.38 5.72
N ALA A 276 -2.55 4.67 4.45
CA ALA A 276 -3.48 5.14 3.45
C ALA A 276 -4.71 4.23 3.36
N GLY A 277 -5.88 4.85 3.27
CA GLY A 277 -7.03 4.26 2.60
C GLY A 277 -6.67 3.84 1.16
N GLY A 278 -7.42 2.90 0.62
CA GLY A 278 -7.25 2.36 -0.73
C GLY A 278 -8.30 1.29 -1.00
N SER A 279 -8.36 0.76 -2.23
CA SER A 279 -9.40 -0.20 -2.68
C SER A 279 -9.44 -1.52 -1.89
N MET A 280 -8.38 -1.84 -1.14
CA MET A 280 -8.29 -3.03 -0.30
C MET A 280 -8.73 -2.80 1.15
N VAL A 281 -8.96 -1.55 1.58
CA VAL A 281 -9.52 -1.29 2.92
C VAL A 281 -11.02 -1.49 2.85
N LYS A 282 -11.52 -2.50 3.57
CA LYS A 282 -12.95 -2.73 3.71
C LYS A 282 -13.54 -1.80 4.79
N PRO A 283 -14.77 -1.29 4.58
CA PRO A 283 -15.56 -0.69 5.65
C PRO A 283 -15.64 -1.64 6.85
N ASN A 284 -15.96 -1.13 8.03
CA ASN A 284 -16.17 -2.01 9.18
C ASN A 284 -17.39 -2.92 8.96
N ASP A 285 -17.53 -3.95 9.79
CA ASP A 285 -18.57 -4.97 9.60
C ASP A 285 -20.00 -4.41 9.68
N GLU A 286 -20.22 -3.25 10.31
CA GLU A 286 -21.51 -2.54 10.32
C GLU A 286 -21.86 -1.94 8.96
N GLN A 287 -20.87 -1.43 8.23
CA GLN A 287 -21.05 -0.76 6.94
C GLN A 287 -21.04 -1.72 5.74
N MET A 288 -20.45 -2.90 5.91
CA MET A 288 -20.38 -3.91 4.85
C MET A 288 -21.75 -4.59 4.63
N ARG A 289 -22.13 -4.77 3.37
CA ARG A 289 -23.42 -5.37 2.98
C ARG A 289 -23.48 -6.88 3.25
N TYR A 290 -24.69 -7.39 3.39
CA TYR A 290 -25.06 -8.81 3.47
C TYR A 290 -25.96 -9.17 2.27
N PRO A 291 -26.01 -10.45 1.85
CA PRO A 291 -25.30 -11.60 2.42
C PRO A 291 -23.80 -11.66 2.07
N ARG A 292 -23.05 -12.49 2.79
CA ARG A 292 -21.58 -12.64 2.67
C ARG A 292 -21.19 -14.10 2.52
N ILE A 293 -20.00 -14.33 1.94
CA ILE A 293 -19.32 -15.62 1.98
C ILE A 293 -18.09 -15.48 2.88
N CYS A 294 -17.92 -16.44 3.79
CA CYS A 294 -16.80 -16.54 4.70
C CYS A 294 -15.91 -17.72 4.28
N ALA A 295 -14.61 -17.48 4.09
CA ALA A 295 -13.65 -18.52 3.74
C ALA A 295 -13.18 -19.28 4.99
N HIS A 296 -13.58 -20.54 5.11
CA HIS A 296 -13.32 -21.41 6.27
C HIS A 296 -11.84 -21.77 6.36
N ARG A 297 -11.15 -21.30 7.41
CA ARG A 297 -9.70 -21.45 7.59
C ARG A 297 -8.89 -20.89 6.41
N GLY A 298 -9.41 -19.85 5.76
CA GLY A 298 -8.92 -19.33 4.48
C GLY A 298 -9.43 -20.11 3.27
N PHE A 299 -8.79 -19.97 2.11
CA PHE A 299 -9.15 -20.75 0.92
C PHE A 299 -8.46 -22.12 0.95
N ASN A 300 -8.93 -22.98 1.85
CA ASN A 300 -8.25 -24.21 2.24
C ASN A 300 -8.22 -25.31 1.15
N THR A 301 -8.97 -25.14 0.06
CA THR A 301 -8.93 -26.03 -1.11
C THR A 301 -7.77 -25.74 -2.06
N VAL A 302 -7.08 -24.59 -1.92
CA VAL A 302 -5.91 -24.23 -2.75
C VAL A 302 -4.61 -24.02 -1.97
N ALA A 303 -4.69 -23.91 -0.65
CA ALA A 303 -3.55 -23.78 0.24
C ALA A 303 -3.84 -24.43 1.60
N PRO A 304 -2.80 -24.75 2.41
CA PRO A 304 -2.98 -25.36 3.73
C PRO A 304 -3.92 -24.53 4.62
N GLU A 305 -4.84 -25.19 5.32
CA GLU A 305 -5.78 -24.52 6.22
C GLU A 305 -5.07 -23.64 7.26
N ASN A 306 -5.71 -22.57 7.72
CA ASN A 306 -5.20 -21.71 8.79
C ASN A 306 -3.81 -21.09 8.52
N SER A 307 -3.47 -20.87 7.25
CA SER A 307 -2.16 -20.36 6.81
C SER A 307 -2.22 -18.99 6.13
N LEU A 308 -1.12 -18.23 6.17
CA LEU A 308 -1.03 -16.95 5.45
C LEU A 308 -1.32 -17.08 3.94
N PRO A 309 -0.84 -18.13 3.22
CA PRO A 309 -1.25 -18.35 1.83
C PRO A 309 -2.75 -18.56 1.64
N ALA A 310 -3.41 -19.35 2.51
CA ALA A 310 -4.86 -19.59 2.40
C ALA A 310 -5.67 -18.32 2.65
N PHE A 311 -5.31 -17.52 3.65
CA PHE A 311 -5.96 -16.23 3.91
C PHE A 311 -5.71 -15.24 2.78
N GLY A 312 -4.45 -15.15 2.30
CA GLY A 312 -4.08 -14.26 1.20
C GLY A 312 -4.83 -14.59 -0.09
N ALA A 313 -4.99 -15.88 -0.41
CA ALA A 313 -5.76 -16.33 -1.57
C ALA A 313 -7.25 -15.96 -1.46
N ALA A 314 -7.88 -16.20 -0.30
CA ALA A 314 -9.27 -15.80 -0.07
C ALA A 314 -9.48 -14.29 -0.22
N ILE A 315 -8.63 -13.48 0.42
CA ILE A 315 -8.73 -12.02 0.39
C ILE A 315 -8.48 -11.47 -1.02
N ALA A 316 -7.50 -12.02 -1.75
CA ALA A 316 -7.23 -11.63 -3.13
C ALA A 316 -8.41 -11.90 -4.07
N LEU A 317 -9.22 -12.93 -3.79
CA LEU A 317 -10.45 -13.24 -4.53
C LEU A 317 -11.66 -12.41 -4.07
N GLY A 318 -11.50 -11.56 -3.06
CA GLY A 318 -12.54 -10.64 -2.59
C GLY A 318 -13.34 -11.12 -1.39
N ALA A 319 -12.86 -12.13 -0.65
CA ALA A 319 -13.50 -12.63 0.57
C ALA A 319 -13.87 -11.49 1.54
N GLN A 320 -15.17 -11.33 1.78
CA GLN A 320 -15.70 -10.35 2.73
C GLN A 320 -15.36 -10.74 4.16
N GLU A 321 -15.34 -12.05 4.43
CA GLU A 321 -14.94 -12.60 5.72
C GLU A 321 -14.00 -13.79 5.54
N ILE A 322 -13.09 -13.98 6.50
CA ILE A 322 -12.32 -15.22 6.68
C ILE A 322 -12.59 -15.74 8.09
N GLU A 323 -12.63 -17.05 8.23
CA GLU A 323 -12.65 -17.72 9.54
C GLU A 323 -11.27 -18.29 9.83
N LEU A 324 -10.87 -18.25 11.10
CA LEU A 324 -9.61 -18.85 11.55
C LEU A 324 -9.70 -19.26 13.01
N ASP A 325 -8.92 -20.29 13.35
CA ASP A 325 -8.91 -20.91 14.67
C ASP A 325 -7.66 -20.50 15.46
N VAL A 326 -7.80 -20.09 16.72
CA VAL A 326 -6.66 -19.66 17.56
C VAL A 326 -6.53 -20.48 18.82
N TRP A 327 -5.30 -20.95 19.05
CA TRP A 327 -4.82 -21.57 20.27
C TRP A 327 -3.75 -20.71 20.94
N MET A 328 -3.60 -20.84 22.26
CA MET A 328 -2.47 -20.27 22.99
C MET A 328 -1.35 -21.29 23.12
N THR A 329 -0.12 -20.89 22.81
CA THR A 329 1.09 -21.66 23.09
C THR A 329 1.44 -21.64 24.57
N LYS A 330 2.36 -22.51 24.98
CA LYS A 330 2.91 -22.59 26.34
C LYS A 330 3.50 -21.26 26.84
N ASP A 331 4.11 -20.49 25.95
CA ASP A 331 4.72 -19.18 26.22
C ASP A 331 3.78 -17.99 26.00
N GLY A 332 2.48 -18.25 25.77
CA GLY A 332 1.46 -17.21 25.72
C GLY A 332 1.41 -16.43 24.40
N VAL A 333 1.86 -17.04 23.31
CA VAL A 333 1.72 -16.51 21.94
C VAL A 333 0.47 -17.13 21.30
N PRO A 334 -0.49 -16.33 20.78
CA PRO A 334 -1.63 -16.89 20.04
C PRO A 334 -1.17 -17.36 18.65
N VAL A 335 -1.45 -18.62 18.32
CA VAL A 335 -1.13 -19.26 17.04
C VAL A 335 -2.38 -19.74 16.33
N VAL A 336 -2.32 -19.83 15.00
CA VAL A 336 -3.47 -20.16 14.16
C VAL A 336 -3.42 -21.62 13.73
N ALA A 337 -4.34 -22.43 14.23
CA ALA A 337 -4.48 -23.85 13.95
C ALA A 337 -5.84 -24.37 14.45
N HIS A 338 -6.40 -25.40 13.81
CA HIS A 338 -7.72 -25.90 14.19
C HIS A 338 -7.65 -26.88 15.38
N ASP A 339 -6.87 -27.96 15.23
CA ASP A 339 -6.83 -29.06 16.18
C ASP A 339 -6.04 -28.68 17.45
N GLU A 340 -6.29 -29.37 18.57
CA GLU A 340 -5.50 -29.18 19.80
C GLU A 340 -4.03 -29.60 19.62
N SER A 341 -3.77 -30.55 18.71
CA SER A 341 -2.46 -31.09 18.39
C SER A 341 -2.02 -30.78 16.97
N VAL A 342 -0.71 -30.76 16.73
CA VAL A 342 -0.12 -30.45 15.42
C VAL A 342 -0.08 -31.65 14.44
N ASP A 343 -0.38 -32.85 14.95
CA ASP A 343 -0.18 -34.15 14.30
C ASP A 343 -0.82 -34.29 12.90
N ARG A 344 -2.01 -33.72 12.69
CA ARG A 344 -2.72 -33.85 11.41
C ARG A 344 -2.10 -32.98 10.32
N VAL A 345 -1.65 -31.79 10.69
CA VAL A 345 -1.34 -30.70 9.75
C VAL A 345 0.15 -30.41 9.64
N SER A 346 1.00 -31.11 10.38
CA SER A 346 2.45 -30.89 10.37
C SER A 346 3.26 -32.18 10.45
N ASP A 347 4.57 -32.07 10.24
CA ASP A 347 5.55 -33.14 10.43
C ASP A 347 5.93 -33.42 11.90
N GLY A 348 5.25 -32.78 12.86
CA GLY A 348 5.48 -32.92 14.29
C GLY A 348 4.36 -33.64 15.03
N HIS A 349 4.55 -33.80 16.35
CA HIS A 349 3.55 -34.38 17.25
C HIS A 349 3.46 -33.57 18.55
N GLY A 350 2.26 -33.50 19.12
CA GLY A 350 2.01 -32.92 20.45
C GLY A 350 0.98 -31.82 20.47
N LYS A 351 0.59 -31.41 21.68
CA LYS A 351 -0.42 -30.37 21.92
C LYS A 351 0.18 -28.98 21.77
N ILE A 352 -0.56 -28.09 21.11
CA ILE A 352 -0.14 -26.69 20.92
C ILE A 352 0.09 -25.99 22.27
N THR A 353 -0.77 -26.27 23.25
CA THR A 353 -0.71 -25.68 24.61
C THR A 353 0.52 -26.14 25.41
N GLU A 354 1.22 -27.18 24.97
CA GLU A 354 2.42 -27.74 25.61
C GLU A 354 3.72 -27.32 24.92
N MET A 355 3.62 -26.63 23.77
CA MET A 355 4.76 -26.19 22.97
C MET A 355 4.91 -24.67 22.99
N THR A 356 6.14 -24.18 22.95
CA THR A 356 6.45 -22.75 22.72
C THR A 356 6.28 -22.38 21.25
N PHE A 357 6.11 -21.09 20.96
CA PHE A 357 6.02 -20.63 19.57
C PHE A 357 7.26 -21.00 18.75
N ASP A 358 8.46 -20.84 19.32
CA ASP A 358 9.71 -21.18 18.65
C ASP A 358 9.85 -22.69 18.32
N GLU A 359 9.30 -23.56 19.17
CA GLU A 359 9.25 -25.01 18.90
C GLU A 359 8.31 -25.32 17.73
N LEU A 360 7.10 -24.74 17.76
CA LEU A 360 6.12 -24.89 16.68
C LEU A 360 6.65 -24.35 15.34
N ARG A 361 7.41 -23.24 15.37
CA ARG A 361 8.01 -22.63 14.16
C ARG A 361 9.08 -23.48 13.49
N ARG A 362 9.55 -24.56 14.11
CA ARG A 362 10.50 -25.51 13.50
C ARG A 362 9.81 -26.56 12.62
N LEU A 363 8.52 -26.82 12.86
CA LEU A 363 7.75 -27.82 12.13
C LEU A 363 7.34 -27.32 10.74
N ASP A 364 7.12 -28.25 9.83
CA ASP A 364 6.57 -28.02 8.50
C ASP A 364 5.06 -28.28 8.50
N PHE A 365 4.28 -27.25 8.21
CA PHE A 365 2.81 -27.26 8.15
C PHE A 365 2.26 -27.31 6.71
N GLY A 366 3.13 -27.46 5.70
CA GLY A 366 2.74 -27.43 4.30
C GLY A 366 3.03 -28.71 3.52
N ALA A 367 4.05 -29.47 3.91
CA ALA A 367 4.46 -30.67 3.20
C ALA A 367 3.35 -31.74 3.10
N HIS A 368 2.49 -31.86 4.12
CA HIS A 368 1.33 -32.78 4.11
C HIS A 368 0.25 -32.37 3.10
N TYR A 369 0.18 -31.10 2.74
CA TYR A 369 -0.82 -30.58 1.82
C TYR A 369 -0.35 -30.73 0.36
N ALA A 370 0.83 -30.18 0.04
CA ALA A 370 1.49 -30.36 -1.24
C ALA A 370 2.96 -29.94 -1.16
N GLU A 371 3.81 -30.53 -2.01
CA GLU A 371 5.25 -30.22 -2.10
C GLU A 371 5.54 -28.72 -2.31
N ALA A 372 4.66 -28.00 -3.02
CA ALA A 372 4.79 -26.56 -3.24
C ALA A 372 4.74 -25.72 -1.95
N PHE A 373 4.23 -26.29 -0.84
CA PHE A 373 4.15 -25.65 0.46
C PHE A 373 5.18 -26.16 1.46
N THR A 374 6.14 -27.01 1.05
CA THR A 374 7.24 -27.44 1.93
C THR A 374 7.98 -26.24 2.52
N GLY A 375 8.22 -26.29 3.83
CA GLY A 375 8.80 -25.22 4.62
C GLY A 375 7.79 -24.22 5.17
N LEU A 376 6.49 -24.38 4.91
CA LEU A 376 5.45 -23.55 5.50
C LEU A 376 5.47 -23.74 7.03
N ARG A 377 5.40 -22.63 7.75
CA ARG A 377 5.42 -22.61 9.21
C ARG A 377 4.08 -22.13 9.73
N ILE A 378 3.69 -22.59 10.91
CA ILE A 378 2.50 -22.07 11.60
C ILE A 378 2.60 -20.54 11.75
N PRO A 379 1.53 -19.80 11.45
CA PRO A 379 1.50 -18.37 11.71
C PRO A 379 1.04 -18.09 13.14
N SER A 380 1.63 -17.07 13.74
CA SER A 380 1.02 -16.39 14.89
C SER A 380 -0.21 -15.60 14.44
N PHE A 381 -1.14 -15.37 15.36
CA PHE A 381 -2.28 -14.51 15.11
C PHE A 381 -1.85 -13.08 14.75
N GLU A 382 -0.80 -12.56 15.40
CA GLU A 382 -0.24 -11.24 15.09
C GLU A 382 0.28 -11.14 13.64
N GLU A 383 0.90 -12.20 13.11
CA GLU A 383 1.33 -12.24 11.70
C GLU A 383 0.14 -12.16 10.73
N VAL A 384 -0.97 -12.83 11.05
CA VAL A 384 -2.22 -12.73 10.27
C VAL A 384 -2.75 -11.29 10.29
N LEU A 385 -2.86 -10.67 11.47
CA LEU A 385 -3.35 -9.30 11.58
C LEU A 385 -2.43 -8.30 10.86
N LYS A 386 -1.12 -8.45 10.99
CA LYS A 386 -0.12 -7.61 10.32
C LYS A 386 -0.21 -7.70 8.79
N ALA A 387 -0.51 -8.89 8.26
CA ALA A 387 -0.67 -9.11 6.83
C ALA A 387 -1.98 -8.52 6.28
N PHE A 388 -3.09 -8.66 7.03
CA PHE A 388 -4.44 -8.47 6.48
C PHE A 388 -5.29 -7.39 7.15
N SER A 389 -4.68 -6.52 7.97
CA SER A 389 -5.38 -5.39 8.63
C SER A 389 -6.37 -4.66 7.72
N ARG A 390 -7.64 -4.70 8.15
CA ARG A 390 -8.81 -4.08 7.51
C ARG A 390 -9.07 -4.49 6.07
N GLN A 391 -8.55 -5.63 5.62
CA GLN A 391 -8.80 -6.14 4.26
C GLN A 391 -10.01 -7.08 4.20
N THR A 392 -10.45 -7.58 5.35
CA THR A 392 -11.56 -8.51 5.50
C THR A 392 -12.07 -8.49 6.93
N VAL A 393 -13.24 -9.07 7.17
CA VAL A 393 -13.74 -9.35 8.53
C VAL A 393 -13.19 -10.70 8.98
N ILE A 394 -12.74 -10.80 10.24
CA ILE A 394 -12.25 -12.05 10.82
C ILE A 394 -13.31 -12.64 11.75
N ASN A 395 -13.75 -13.87 11.44
CA ASN A 395 -14.49 -14.69 12.38
C ASN A 395 -13.48 -15.53 13.18
N LEU A 396 -13.18 -15.10 14.41
CA LEU A 396 -12.09 -15.65 15.23
C LEU A 396 -12.60 -16.76 16.14
N HIS A 397 -12.30 -18.00 15.79
CA HIS A 397 -12.62 -19.17 16.57
C HIS A 397 -11.58 -19.38 17.68
N ILE A 398 -11.85 -18.85 18.88
CA ILE A 398 -10.96 -18.99 20.03
C ILE A 398 -11.15 -20.38 20.64
N LYS A 399 -10.10 -21.19 20.58
CA LYS A 399 -10.13 -22.59 21.03
C LYS A 399 -9.73 -22.72 22.50
N SER A 400 -10.30 -23.73 23.15
CA SER A 400 -9.98 -24.14 24.52
C SER A 400 -10.09 -25.66 24.66
N SER A 401 -9.28 -26.25 25.54
CA SER A 401 -9.31 -27.68 25.86
C SER A 401 -10.16 -27.94 27.11
N GLY A 402 -11.01 -28.96 27.08
CA GLY A 402 -11.76 -29.43 28.26
C GLY A 402 -12.84 -28.48 28.77
N ASP A 403 -13.20 -28.64 30.05
CA ASP A 403 -14.21 -27.85 30.78
C ASP A 403 -13.59 -26.87 31.79
N GLU A 404 -12.27 -26.65 31.71
CA GLU A 404 -11.57 -25.72 32.61
C GLU A 404 -11.91 -24.25 32.32
N TYR A 405 -11.76 -23.41 33.33
CA TYR A 405 -12.03 -21.98 33.25
C TYR A 405 -11.12 -21.30 32.21
N PHE A 406 -11.72 -20.71 31.18
CA PHE A 406 -10.97 -19.93 30.19
C PHE A 406 -10.30 -18.70 30.81
N SER A 407 -8.99 -18.56 30.58
CA SER A 407 -8.22 -17.42 31.08
C SER A 407 -8.69 -16.10 30.47
N ARG A 408 -9.08 -15.16 31.32
CA ARG A 408 -9.40 -13.78 30.93
C ARG A 408 -8.19 -13.06 30.33
N ASP A 409 -6.97 -13.45 30.73
CA ASP A 409 -5.73 -12.90 30.18
C ASP A 409 -5.58 -13.24 28.70
N THR A 410 -5.99 -14.45 28.29
CA THR A 410 -6.00 -14.86 26.88
C THR A 410 -6.88 -13.95 26.04
N VAL A 411 -8.12 -13.68 26.48
CA VAL A 411 -9.02 -12.76 25.79
C VAL A 411 -8.42 -11.35 25.72
N ARG A 412 -7.83 -10.85 26.82
CA ARG A 412 -7.19 -9.52 26.84
C ARG A 412 -6.02 -9.43 25.85
N ARG A 413 -5.20 -10.47 25.74
CA ARG A 413 -4.08 -10.52 24.77
C ARG A 413 -4.58 -10.48 23.33
N ILE A 414 -5.57 -11.30 23.00
CA ILE A 414 -6.18 -11.34 21.66
C ILE A 414 -6.84 -9.99 21.35
N ALA A 415 -7.62 -9.42 22.28
CA ALA A 415 -8.25 -8.11 22.15
C ALA A 415 -7.20 -7.00 21.95
N SER A 416 -6.11 -7.01 22.72
CA SER A 416 -5.01 -6.05 22.57
C SER A 416 -4.38 -6.11 21.18
N LEU A 417 -4.21 -7.31 20.61
CA LEU A 417 -3.75 -7.47 19.23
C LEU A 417 -4.78 -6.91 18.24
N LEU A 418 -6.06 -7.22 18.41
CA LEU A 418 -7.12 -6.67 17.55
C LEU A 418 -7.15 -5.14 17.57
N HIS A 419 -7.02 -4.52 18.75
CA HIS A 419 -6.90 -3.06 18.89
C HIS A 419 -5.63 -2.52 18.23
N ARG A 420 -4.49 -3.17 18.44
CA ARG A 420 -3.19 -2.76 17.88
C ARG A 420 -3.18 -2.75 16.35
N TYR A 421 -3.97 -3.62 15.72
CA TYR A 421 -4.02 -3.79 14.27
C TYR A 421 -5.35 -3.34 13.64
N ASP A 422 -6.12 -2.49 14.32
CA ASP A 422 -7.38 -1.89 13.86
C ASP A 422 -8.45 -2.89 13.39
N PHE A 423 -8.55 -4.03 14.09
CA PHE A 423 -9.55 -5.06 13.81
C PHE A 423 -10.70 -5.09 14.82
N ALA A 424 -10.72 -4.23 15.83
CA ALA A 424 -11.76 -4.26 16.87
C ALA A 424 -13.20 -4.19 16.28
N GLU A 425 -13.39 -3.46 15.18
CA GLU A 425 -14.68 -3.36 14.47
C GLU A 425 -14.82 -4.32 13.26
N HIS A 426 -13.79 -5.13 13.00
CA HIS A 426 -13.66 -6.06 11.88
C HIS A 426 -13.46 -7.51 12.35
N ALA A 427 -13.74 -7.81 13.62
CA ALA A 427 -13.58 -9.14 14.16
C ALA A 427 -14.78 -9.58 15.00
N TYR A 428 -15.03 -10.88 14.98
CA TYR A 428 -15.95 -11.55 15.90
C TYR A 428 -15.19 -12.53 16.77
N PHE A 429 -15.38 -12.47 18.09
CA PHE A 429 -15.03 -13.57 18.97
C PHE A 429 -16.08 -14.67 18.89
N THR A 430 -15.64 -15.86 18.51
CA THR A 430 -16.49 -17.04 18.32
C THR A 430 -15.91 -18.19 19.10
N ALA A 431 -16.71 -18.73 20.01
CA ALA A 431 -16.24 -19.72 20.97
C ALA A 431 -17.40 -20.29 21.79
N ARG A 432 -17.06 -21.20 22.71
CA ARG A 432 -17.97 -21.78 23.69
C ARG A 432 -18.26 -20.80 24.84
N LYS A 433 -19.15 -21.21 25.75
CA LYS A 433 -19.67 -20.43 26.88
C LYS A 433 -18.60 -19.70 27.70
N ASP A 434 -17.55 -20.39 28.11
CA ASP A 434 -16.46 -19.89 28.95
C ASP A 434 -15.74 -18.67 28.35
N VAL A 435 -15.46 -18.73 27.05
CA VAL A 435 -14.86 -17.62 26.29
C VAL A 435 -15.87 -16.49 26.10
N MET A 436 -17.15 -16.78 25.85
CA MET A 436 -18.19 -15.76 25.70
C MET A 436 -18.37 -14.92 26.98
N GLU A 437 -18.37 -15.57 28.14
CA GLU A 437 -18.40 -14.90 29.44
C GLU A 437 -17.16 -14.02 29.63
N ALA A 438 -15.96 -14.54 29.34
CA ALA A 438 -14.73 -13.78 29.43
C ALA A 438 -14.70 -12.58 28.46
N ALA A 439 -15.13 -12.77 27.22
CA ALA A 439 -15.23 -11.74 26.19
C ALA A 439 -16.17 -10.61 26.59
N LEU A 440 -17.35 -10.95 27.12
CA LEU A 440 -18.32 -9.96 27.58
C LEU A 440 -17.79 -9.14 28.77
N GLU A 441 -16.94 -9.75 29.62
CA GLU A 441 -16.34 -9.10 30.78
C GLU A 441 -15.18 -8.16 30.40
N VAL A 442 -14.23 -8.63 29.58
CA VAL A 442 -12.93 -7.94 29.39
C VAL A 442 -12.78 -7.19 28.08
N ALA A 443 -13.59 -7.49 27.07
CA ALA A 443 -13.58 -6.84 25.76
C ALA A 443 -15.01 -6.74 25.18
N PRO A 444 -15.97 -6.12 25.92
CA PRO A 444 -17.37 -6.05 25.51
C PRO A 444 -17.57 -5.35 24.16
N GLU A 445 -16.66 -4.47 23.77
CA GLU A 445 -16.65 -3.72 22.51
C GLU A 445 -16.37 -4.57 21.28
N ILE A 446 -15.65 -5.69 21.43
CA ILE A 446 -15.40 -6.62 20.32
C ILE A 446 -16.65 -7.46 20.10
N ARG A 447 -17.15 -7.51 18.87
CA ARG A 447 -18.38 -8.25 18.55
C ARG A 447 -18.18 -9.74 18.83
N ARG A 448 -19.27 -10.41 19.18
CA ARG A 448 -19.28 -11.86 19.47
C ARG A 448 -20.18 -12.59 18.49
N CYS A 449 -19.80 -13.81 18.13
CA CYS A 449 -20.59 -14.73 17.32
C CYS A 449 -20.79 -16.06 18.08
N MET A 450 -22.03 -16.43 18.37
CA MET A 450 -22.32 -17.65 19.12
C MET A 450 -22.13 -18.90 18.25
N SER A 451 -21.42 -19.93 18.73
CA SER A 451 -21.22 -21.20 18.02
C SER A 451 -21.10 -22.40 18.97
N GLY A 452 -21.48 -23.59 18.49
CA GLY A 452 -21.09 -24.89 19.07
C GLY A 452 -21.72 -25.34 20.40
N TYR A 453 -22.25 -24.44 21.23
CA TYR A 453 -22.73 -24.76 22.58
C TYR A 453 -24.26 -24.74 22.67
N GLU A 454 -24.84 -25.87 23.14
CA GLU A 454 -26.28 -26.16 23.16
C GLU A 454 -26.97 -25.74 21.84
N PRO A 455 -26.73 -26.45 20.71
CA PRO A 455 -27.18 -26.02 19.38
C PRO A 455 -28.68 -25.73 19.27
N ASP A 456 -29.51 -26.46 20.01
CA ASP A 456 -30.98 -26.25 20.04
C ASP A 456 -31.40 -24.96 20.78
N ARG A 457 -30.49 -24.38 21.57
CA ARG A 457 -30.67 -23.12 22.32
C ARG A 457 -29.75 -22.01 21.83
N ILE A 458 -29.17 -22.15 20.63
CA ILE A 458 -28.12 -21.24 20.15
C ILE A 458 -28.61 -19.79 20.01
N VAL A 459 -29.90 -19.59 19.70
CA VAL A 459 -30.49 -18.25 19.57
C VAL A 459 -30.65 -17.60 20.95
N GLU A 460 -31.15 -18.35 21.94
CA GLU A 460 -31.25 -17.89 23.33
C GLU A 460 -29.88 -17.54 23.90
N ASN A 461 -28.89 -18.38 23.60
CA ASN A 461 -27.50 -18.18 23.98
C ASN A 461 -26.90 -16.92 23.34
N ALA A 462 -27.13 -16.70 22.05
CA ALA A 462 -26.69 -15.50 21.36
C ALA A 462 -27.30 -14.22 21.95
N ILE A 463 -28.59 -14.26 22.32
CA ILE A 463 -29.27 -13.14 23.03
C ILE A 463 -28.62 -12.93 24.40
N HIS A 464 -28.44 -14.00 25.18
CA HIS A 464 -27.89 -13.93 26.53
C HIS A 464 -26.50 -13.30 26.59
N TRP A 465 -25.60 -13.69 25.68
CA TRP A 465 -24.22 -13.17 25.61
C TRP A 465 -24.07 -11.95 24.69
N LYS A 466 -25.18 -11.32 24.28
CA LYS A 466 -25.21 -10.10 23.46
C LYS A 466 -24.33 -10.25 22.21
N CYS A 467 -24.50 -11.38 21.52
CA CYS A 467 -23.82 -11.66 20.27
C CYS A 467 -24.48 -10.87 19.14
N ALA A 468 -23.68 -10.30 18.25
CA ALA A 468 -24.18 -9.66 17.03
C ALA A 468 -24.46 -10.69 15.92
N LYS A 469 -23.98 -11.92 16.11
CA LYS A 469 -23.97 -12.98 15.11
C LYS A 469 -24.11 -14.34 15.80
N LEU A 470 -24.58 -15.37 15.10
CA LEU A 470 -24.53 -16.77 15.53
C LEU A 470 -24.22 -17.67 14.34
N GLN A 471 -23.75 -18.88 14.59
CA GLN A 471 -23.42 -19.86 13.56
C GLN A 471 -24.20 -21.15 13.77
N PHE A 472 -25.18 -21.36 12.89
CA PHE A 472 -25.89 -22.63 12.78
C PHE A 472 -25.01 -23.72 12.17
N MET A 473 -25.38 -24.95 12.46
CA MET A 473 -24.80 -26.15 11.89
C MET A 473 -25.88 -27.02 11.27
N LYS A 474 -25.48 -27.94 10.39
CA LYS A 474 -26.39 -28.90 9.76
C LYS A 474 -27.17 -29.68 10.83
N GLY A 475 -28.48 -29.79 10.64
CA GLY A 475 -29.40 -30.43 11.58
C GLY A 475 -29.94 -29.54 12.70
N HIS A 476 -29.33 -28.38 12.94
CA HIS A 476 -29.72 -27.43 14.00
C HIS A 476 -29.97 -26.03 13.43
N CYS A 477 -30.79 -25.96 12.39
CA CYS A 477 -31.21 -24.72 11.73
C CYS A 477 -32.66 -24.86 11.28
N THR A 478 -33.54 -23.98 11.74
CA THR A 478 -34.95 -23.95 11.34
C THR A 478 -35.37 -22.50 11.04
N GLN A 479 -36.41 -22.31 10.24
CA GLN A 479 -36.92 -20.97 9.92
C GLN A 479 -37.27 -20.18 11.20
N ALA A 480 -37.91 -20.84 12.18
CA ALA A 480 -38.27 -20.22 13.44
C ALA A 480 -37.05 -19.71 14.23
N MET A 481 -35.90 -20.39 14.15
CA MET A 481 -34.65 -19.95 14.77
C MET A 481 -34.05 -18.73 14.04
N ILE A 482 -34.07 -18.74 12.70
CA ILE A 482 -33.61 -17.62 11.87
C ILE A 482 -34.45 -16.37 12.16
N ASP A 483 -35.77 -16.49 12.08
CA ASP A 483 -36.71 -15.40 12.32
C ASP A 483 -36.52 -14.80 13.73
N LYS A 484 -36.34 -15.67 14.74
CA LYS A 484 -36.11 -15.25 16.12
C LYS A 484 -34.78 -14.51 16.28
N ALA A 485 -33.72 -14.98 15.63
CA ALA A 485 -32.41 -14.32 15.67
C ALA A 485 -32.48 -12.92 15.02
N HIS A 486 -33.08 -12.82 13.85
CA HIS A 486 -33.28 -11.53 13.15
C HIS A 486 -34.17 -10.57 13.93
N ALA A 487 -35.24 -11.05 14.58
CA ALA A 487 -36.09 -10.24 15.44
C ALA A 487 -35.33 -9.62 16.63
N ASN A 488 -34.17 -10.17 16.99
CA ASN A 488 -33.28 -9.65 18.03
C ASN A 488 -32.04 -8.93 17.46
N GLY A 489 -32.00 -8.66 16.16
CA GLY A 489 -30.87 -8.00 15.50
C GLY A 489 -29.62 -8.85 15.37
N ILE A 490 -29.74 -10.18 15.50
CA ILE A 490 -28.63 -11.14 15.43
C ILE A 490 -28.54 -11.71 14.03
N ARG A 491 -27.35 -11.63 13.43
CA ARG A 491 -27.08 -12.16 12.09
C ARG A 491 -26.85 -13.68 12.13
N CYS A 492 -27.32 -14.39 11.12
CA CYS A 492 -27.28 -15.85 11.04
C CYS A 492 -26.18 -16.32 10.09
N ASN A 493 -25.23 -17.11 10.59
CA ASN A 493 -24.26 -17.85 9.80
C ASN A 493 -24.67 -19.30 9.66
N PHE A 494 -24.19 -19.94 8.60
CA PHE A 494 -24.30 -21.38 8.43
C PHE A 494 -22.96 -22.03 8.14
N PHE A 495 -22.57 -22.99 8.98
CA PHE A 495 -21.43 -23.88 8.79
C PHE A 495 -21.92 -25.29 8.44
N TRP A 496 -21.67 -25.80 7.24
CA TRP A 496 -21.10 -25.11 6.06
C TRP A 496 -21.82 -25.58 4.81
N SER A 497 -21.61 -24.87 3.70
CA SER A 497 -22.06 -25.33 2.38
C SER A 497 -21.00 -25.02 1.33
N ASP A 498 -20.56 -26.06 0.63
CA ASP A 498 -19.66 -25.98 -0.54
C ASP A 498 -20.42 -26.13 -1.86
N ASP A 499 -21.74 -26.34 -1.79
CA ASP A 499 -22.61 -26.43 -2.95
C ASP A 499 -23.34 -25.10 -3.20
N PRO A 500 -23.13 -24.44 -4.35
CA PRO A 500 -23.79 -23.18 -4.68
C PRO A 500 -25.33 -23.24 -4.62
N ALA A 501 -25.94 -24.39 -4.91
CA ALA A 501 -27.40 -24.54 -4.87
C ALA A 501 -27.92 -24.56 -3.43
N GLU A 502 -27.32 -25.38 -2.55
CA GLU A 502 -27.61 -25.38 -1.11
C GLU A 502 -27.31 -24.00 -0.49
N ALA A 503 -26.18 -23.38 -0.81
CA ALA A 503 -25.83 -22.04 -0.35
C ALA A 503 -26.92 -21.01 -0.74
N ARG A 504 -27.42 -21.03 -1.98
CA ARG A 504 -28.52 -20.14 -2.40
C ARG A 504 -29.80 -20.40 -1.61
N GLN A 505 -30.17 -21.66 -1.39
CA GLN A 505 -31.34 -22.01 -0.58
C GLN A 505 -31.22 -21.50 0.85
N LEU A 506 -30.04 -21.63 1.46
CA LEU A 506 -29.78 -21.12 2.81
C LEU A 506 -29.88 -19.59 2.86
N LEU A 507 -29.35 -18.89 1.86
CA LEU A 507 -29.51 -17.43 1.75
C LEU A 507 -30.99 -17.02 1.59
N ASP A 508 -31.76 -17.75 0.77
CA ASP A 508 -33.19 -17.52 0.57
C ASP A 508 -34.01 -17.76 1.86
N MET A 509 -33.55 -18.65 2.74
CA MET A 509 -34.12 -18.85 4.09
C MET A 509 -33.80 -17.73 5.08
N GLY A 510 -32.89 -16.81 4.73
CA GLY A 510 -32.45 -15.71 5.60
C GLY A 510 -31.11 -15.92 6.29
N ILE A 511 -30.28 -16.89 5.86
CA ILE A 511 -28.89 -16.94 6.32
C ILE A 511 -28.12 -15.74 5.76
N ASP A 512 -27.40 -15.02 6.63
CA ASP A 512 -26.65 -13.82 6.30
C ASP A 512 -25.24 -14.14 5.80
N THR A 513 -24.59 -15.19 6.33
CA THR A 513 -23.25 -15.61 5.87
C THR A 513 -23.14 -17.11 5.67
N ILE A 514 -22.60 -17.53 4.54
CA ILE A 514 -22.24 -18.92 4.27
C ILE A 514 -20.75 -19.11 4.53
N LEU A 515 -20.42 -20.01 5.45
CA LEU A 515 -19.05 -20.45 5.67
C LEU A 515 -18.77 -21.62 4.70
N THR A 516 -17.66 -21.58 3.97
CA THR A 516 -17.34 -22.54 2.89
C THR A 516 -15.84 -22.84 2.83
N ASN A 517 -15.49 -24.07 2.48
CA ASN A 517 -14.12 -24.47 2.14
C ASN A 517 -13.75 -23.98 0.73
N ASP A 518 -14.69 -24.01 -0.21
CA ASP A 518 -14.47 -23.64 -1.61
C ASP A 518 -15.00 -22.24 -1.92
N TYR A 519 -14.25 -21.23 -1.47
CA TYR A 519 -14.62 -19.82 -1.62
C TYR A 519 -14.92 -19.44 -3.08
N LEU A 520 -14.06 -19.86 -4.02
CA LEU A 520 -14.24 -19.51 -5.43
C LEU A 520 -15.55 -20.08 -5.99
N ARG A 521 -15.88 -21.32 -5.65
CA ARG A 521 -17.10 -21.97 -6.13
C ARG A 521 -18.37 -21.33 -5.57
N VAL A 522 -18.40 -20.99 -4.28
CA VAL A 522 -19.61 -20.50 -3.60
C VAL A 522 -19.76 -18.98 -3.73
N SER A 523 -18.68 -18.21 -3.83
CA SER A 523 -18.72 -16.73 -3.97
C SER A 523 -19.54 -16.24 -5.16
N GLY A 524 -19.69 -17.05 -6.21
CA GLY A 524 -20.53 -16.74 -7.37
C GLY A 524 -22.02 -16.62 -7.05
N VAL A 525 -22.51 -17.15 -5.92
CA VAL A 525 -23.93 -17.08 -5.53
C VAL A 525 -24.38 -15.64 -5.22
N LEU A 526 -23.44 -14.75 -4.84
CA LEU A 526 -23.71 -13.34 -4.55
C LEU A 526 -23.75 -12.43 -5.80
N LYS A 527 -23.42 -12.98 -6.98
CA LYS A 527 -23.57 -12.30 -8.27
C LYS A 527 -24.93 -12.64 -8.86
#